data_AF-A0A0E3LJK2-F1
#
_entry.id   AF-A0A0E3LJK2-F1
#
_cell.length_a   1.000
_cell.length_b   1.000
_cell.length_c   1.000
_cell.angle_alpha   90.00
_cell.angle_beta   90.00
_cell.angle_gamma   90.00
#
_symmetry.space_group_name_H-M   'P 1'
#
loop_
_entity.id
_entity.type
_entity.pdbx_description
1 polymer ?
#
loop_
_entity_poly.entity_id
_entity_poly.type
_entity_poly.pdbx_seq_one_letter_code
_entity_poly.pdbx_strand_id
1 'polypeptide(L)'
;MRVVDAFLAFPSLLLALGIAGLFGAGFMNLVMALIIVDWAGYARLARSSVMAVKEQDYIKAAKGLGTGDLHVILHHVIPNVMSPLIVMATIGMGYVILSAAGLSFLGFGVQPPTPEWGSMLNEGKIYIRSAPYIMIFPGLAIMLTVLAFNYLGDELRDLLDPRETKDID
;
A
#
# COMPACT_ATOMS: atom_id res chain seq x y z
N MET A 1 -12.87 -13.18 9.08
CA MET A 1 -12.56 -12.13 8.09
C MET A 1 -13.75 -11.24 7.74
N ARG A 2 -14.95 -11.41 8.34
CA ARG A 2 -16.16 -10.66 7.91
C ARG A 2 -16.00 -9.13 7.84
N VAL A 3 -15.32 -8.50 8.80
CA VAL A 3 -15.04 -7.05 8.76
C VAL A 3 -14.13 -6.71 7.57
N VAL A 4 -12.99 -7.41 7.44
CA VAL A 4 -12.07 -7.26 6.30
C VAL A 4 -12.79 -7.48 4.96
N ASP A 5 -13.66 -8.49 4.88
CA ASP A 5 -14.42 -8.80 3.67
C ASP A 5 -15.44 -7.70 3.34
N ALA A 6 -16.02 -7.03 4.34
CA ALA A 6 -16.88 -5.88 4.13
C ALA A 6 -16.11 -4.69 3.55
N PHE A 7 -14.91 -4.38 4.06
CA PHE A 7 -14.06 -3.31 3.50
C PHE A 7 -13.65 -3.62 2.05
N LEU A 8 -13.25 -4.86 1.77
CA LEU A 8 -12.77 -5.28 0.44
C LEU A 8 -13.88 -5.48 -0.59
N ALA A 9 -15.15 -5.47 -0.17
CA ALA A 9 -16.30 -5.51 -1.06
C ALA A 9 -16.61 -4.13 -1.68
N PHE A 10 -16.16 -3.04 -1.06
CA PHE A 10 -16.32 -1.68 -1.58
C PHE A 10 -15.14 -1.29 -2.46
N PRO A 11 -15.35 -0.51 -3.54
CA PRO A 11 -14.26 0.11 -4.27
C PRO A 11 -13.47 1.03 -3.33
N SER A 12 -12.19 0.70 -3.10
CA SER A 12 -11.33 1.33 -2.10
C SER A 12 -11.25 2.85 -2.26
N LEU A 13 -11.08 3.35 -3.48
CA LEU A 13 -11.01 4.79 -3.74
C LEU A 13 -12.32 5.52 -3.41
N LEU A 14 -13.48 4.89 -3.67
CA LEU A 14 -14.78 5.48 -3.32
C LEU A 14 -14.98 5.50 -1.80
N LEU A 15 -14.57 4.43 -1.11
CA LEU A 15 -14.62 4.38 0.34
C LEU A 15 -13.70 5.43 0.97
N ALA A 16 -12.47 5.56 0.45
CA ALA A 16 -11.51 6.56 0.90
C ALA A 16 -12.02 7.99 0.65
N LEU A 17 -12.67 8.25 -0.49
CA LEU A 17 -13.33 9.52 -0.77
C LEU A 17 -14.45 9.82 0.22
N GLY A 18 -15.29 8.83 0.55
CA GLY A 18 -16.34 8.98 1.56
C GLY A 18 -15.78 9.32 2.94
N ILE A 19 -14.74 8.60 3.38
CA ILE A 19 -14.08 8.84 4.69
C ILE A 19 -13.39 10.21 4.71
N ALA A 20 -12.66 10.58 3.65
CA ALA A 20 -12.03 11.88 3.53
C ALA A 20 -13.08 13.01 3.52
N GLY A 21 -14.25 12.78 2.90
CA GLY A 21 -15.41 13.67 2.97
C GLY A 21 -15.92 13.94 4.39
N LEU A 22 -15.90 12.92 5.25
CA LEU A 22 -16.30 13.04 6.66
C LEU A 22 -15.24 13.75 7.51
N PHE A 23 -13.96 13.52 7.24
CA PHE A 23 -12.87 14.13 8.00
C PHE A 23 -12.54 15.56 7.54
N GLY A 24 -12.86 15.90 6.29
CA GLY A 24 -12.51 17.17 5.65
C GLY A 24 -11.08 17.17 5.10
N ALA A 25 -10.72 18.26 4.42
CA ALA A 25 -9.43 18.39 3.76
C ALA A 25 -8.26 18.49 4.74
N GLY A 26 -7.13 17.89 4.39
CA GLY A 26 -5.87 18.00 5.12
C GLY A 26 -4.99 16.77 5.02
N PHE A 27 -3.68 16.94 5.17
CA PHE A 27 -2.70 15.85 5.07
C PHE A 27 -3.04 14.66 5.98
N MET A 28 -3.26 14.93 7.26
CA MET A 28 -3.52 13.86 8.24
C MET A 28 -4.85 13.15 7.95
N ASN A 29 -5.88 13.88 7.56
CA ASN A 29 -7.20 13.32 7.23
C ASN A 29 -7.12 12.41 5.99
N LEU A 30 -6.38 12.84 4.97
CA LEU A 30 -6.09 12.06 3.78
C LEU A 30 -5.37 10.75 4.14
N VAL A 31 -4.30 10.84 4.94
CA VAL A 31 -3.52 9.68 5.37
C VAL A 31 -4.39 8.71 6.18
N MET A 32 -5.19 9.22 7.13
CA MET A 32 -6.10 8.39 7.92
C MET A 32 -7.15 7.69 7.04
N ALA A 33 -7.70 8.39 6.05
CA ALA A 33 -8.68 7.79 5.13
C ALA A 33 -8.08 6.62 4.36
N LEU A 34 -6.85 6.76 3.83
CA LEU A 34 -6.17 5.69 3.12
C LEU A 34 -5.84 4.50 4.05
N ILE A 35 -5.32 4.76 5.25
CA ILE A 35 -5.01 3.70 6.24
C ILE A 35 -6.26 2.89 6.60
N ILE A 36 -7.40 3.56 6.85
CA ILE A 36 -8.67 2.91 7.22
C ILE A 36 -9.21 2.02 6.09
N VAL A 37 -8.87 2.30 4.84
CA VAL A 37 -9.28 1.46 3.71
C VAL A 37 -8.28 0.34 3.46
N ASP A 38 -6.98 0.66 3.40
CA ASP A 38 -5.97 -0.26 2.85
C ASP A 38 -5.55 -1.36 3.85
N TRP A 39 -5.72 -1.15 5.16
CA TRP A 39 -5.34 -2.15 6.19
C TRP A 39 -6.00 -3.53 5.95
N ALA A 40 -7.20 -3.56 5.37
CA ALA A 40 -7.95 -4.79 5.13
C ALA A 40 -7.20 -5.74 4.18
N GLY A 41 -6.53 -5.19 3.16
CA GLY A 41 -5.69 -5.96 2.23
C GLY A 41 -4.50 -6.61 2.95
N TYR A 42 -3.76 -5.81 3.73
CA TYR A 42 -2.62 -6.30 4.53
C TYR A 42 -3.05 -7.35 5.55
N ALA A 43 -4.17 -7.15 6.24
CA ALA A 43 -4.69 -8.10 7.21
C ALA A 43 -5.05 -9.45 6.55
N ARG A 44 -5.62 -9.42 5.34
CA ARG A 44 -5.90 -10.63 4.55
C ARG A 44 -4.62 -11.35 4.15
N LEU A 45 -3.64 -10.63 3.63
CA LEU A 45 -2.36 -11.20 3.21
C LEU A 45 -1.61 -11.81 4.41
N ALA A 46 -1.49 -11.06 5.51
CA ALA A 46 -0.85 -11.53 6.73
C ALA A 46 -1.50 -12.82 7.24
N ARG A 47 -2.84 -12.87 7.33
CA ARG A 47 -3.55 -14.08 7.76
C ARG A 47 -3.27 -15.26 6.84
N SER A 48 -3.34 -15.07 5.53
CA SER A 48 -3.09 -16.16 4.57
C SER A 48 -1.67 -16.70 4.68
N SER A 49 -0.69 -15.80 4.86
CA SER A 49 0.73 -16.14 5.01
C SER A 49 0.98 -16.88 6.33
N VAL A 50 0.39 -16.40 7.44
CA VAL A 50 0.47 -17.09 8.75
C VAL A 50 -0.11 -18.50 8.66
N MET A 51 -1.27 -18.66 8.01
CA MET A 51 -1.89 -19.99 7.82
C MET A 51 -0.98 -20.94 7.03
N ALA A 52 -0.34 -20.44 5.96
CA ALA A 52 0.59 -21.24 5.16
C ALA A 52 1.86 -21.62 5.93
N VAL A 53 2.45 -20.66 6.67
CA VAL A 53 3.67 -20.89 7.46
C VAL A 53 3.42 -21.87 8.60
N LYS A 54 2.28 -21.75 9.30
CA LYS A 54 1.94 -22.62 10.43
C LYS A 54 1.88 -24.11 10.05
N GLU A 55 1.55 -24.43 8.80
CA GLU A 55 1.43 -25.80 8.32
C GLU A 55 2.77 -26.44 7.92
N GLN A 56 3.87 -25.69 7.92
CA GLN A 56 5.20 -26.17 7.57
C GLN A 56 5.76 -27.18 8.60
N ASP A 57 6.50 -28.17 8.12
CA ASP A 57 7.02 -29.27 8.95
C ASP A 57 7.98 -28.80 10.05
N TYR A 58 8.81 -27.78 9.78
CA TYR A 58 9.73 -27.24 10.78
C TYR A 58 8.99 -26.55 11.95
N ILE A 59 7.83 -25.94 11.71
CA ILE A 59 6.99 -25.38 12.76
C ILE A 59 6.40 -26.50 13.62
N LYS A 60 5.88 -27.56 12.98
CA LYS A 60 5.33 -28.74 13.66
C LYS A 60 6.39 -29.43 14.51
N ALA A 61 7.61 -29.59 13.98
CA ALA A 61 8.75 -30.15 14.71
C ALA A 61 9.17 -29.28 15.91
N ALA A 62 9.30 -27.95 15.72
CA ALA A 62 9.64 -27.03 16.80
C ALA A 62 8.62 -27.09 17.97
N LYS A 63 7.33 -27.17 17.65
CA LYS A 63 6.27 -27.38 18.66
C LYS A 63 6.36 -28.76 19.32
N GLY A 64 6.65 -29.81 18.55
CA GLY A 64 6.86 -31.17 19.06
C GLY A 64 8.02 -31.27 20.06
N LEU A 65 9.03 -30.41 19.91
CA LEU A 65 10.16 -30.27 20.84
C LEU A 65 9.86 -29.39 22.07
N GLY A 66 8.62 -28.89 22.22
CA GLY A 66 8.20 -28.07 23.36
C GLY A 66 8.54 -26.59 23.24
N THR A 67 8.87 -26.09 22.05
CA THR A 67 9.11 -24.66 21.83
C THR A 67 7.84 -23.85 22.08
N GLY A 68 7.93 -22.82 22.93
CA GLY A 68 6.78 -21.97 23.28
C GLY A 68 6.22 -21.17 22.10
N ASP A 69 4.91 -20.93 22.10
CA ASP A 69 4.21 -20.26 21.00
C ASP A 69 4.78 -18.87 20.68
N LEU A 70 5.15 -18.09 21.70
CA LEU A 70 5.74 -16.76 21.48
C LEU A 70 7.07 -16.84 20.74
N HIS A 71 7.91 -17.83 21.08
CA HIS A 71 9.19 -18.02 20.40
C HIS A 71 8.96 -18.41 18.95
N VAL A 72 8.03 -19.34 18.68
CA VAL A 72 7.65 -19.74 17.32
C VAL A 72 7.11 -18.56 16.51
N ILE A 73 6.26 -17.72 17.12
CA ILE A 73 5.72 -16.55 16.43
C ILE A 73 6.83 -15.57 16.06
N LEU A 74 7.67 -15.18 17.02
CA LEU A 74 8.68 -14.13 16.82
C LEU A 74 9.83 -14.57 15.91
N HIS A 75 10.28 -15.83 16.01
CA HIS A 75 11.49 -16.30 15.31
C HIS A 75 11.19 -17.11 14.04
N HIS A 76 9.99 -17.65 13.91
CA HIS A 76 9.61 -18.45 12.74
C HIS A 76 8.49 -17.82 11.94
N VAL A 77 7.37 -17.43 12.55
CA VAL A 77 6.21 -16.95 11.80
C VAL A 77 6.42 -15.54 11.26
N ILE A 78 6.75 -14.58 12.12
CA ILE A 78 6.88 -13.17 11.73
C ILE A 78 7.91 -13.00 10.61
N PRO A 79 9.17 -13.50 10.71
CA PRO A 79 10.15 -13.30 9.65
C PRO A 79 9.70 -13.81 8.29
N ASN A 80 8.99 -14.95 8.25
CA ASN A 80 8.48 -15.53 7.01
C ASN A 80 7.28 -14.75 6.44
N VAL A 81 6.41 -14.21 7.30
CA VAL A 81 5.23 -13.44 6.88
C VAL A 81 5.57 -12.01 6.49
N MET A 82 6.68 -11.45 7.01
CA MET A 82 7.11 -10.09 6.67
C MET A 82 7.53 -9.95 5.20
N SER A 83 8.13 -10.97 4.59
CA SER A 83 8.55 -10.93 3.18
C SER A 83 7.41 -10.56 2.23
N PRO A 84 6.28 -11.31 2.15
CA PRO A 84 5.17 -10.94 1.27
C PRO A 84 4.50 -9.61 1.65
N LEU A 85 4.53 -9.20 2.93
CA LEU A 85 3.98 -7.90 3.35
C LEU A 85 4.86 -6.74 2.88
N ILE A 86 6.18 -6.88 2.93
CA ILE A 86 7.13 -5.88 2.42
C ILE A 86 6.97 -5.74 0.90
N VAL A 87 6.88 -6.85 0.18
CA VAL A 87 6.62 -6.85 -1.27
C VAL A 87 5.31 -6.12 -1.58
N MET A 88 4.23 -6.45 -0.89
CA MET A 88 2.93 -5.78 -1.04
C MET A 88 3.03 -4.28 -0.72
N ALA A 89 3.81 -3.89 0.29
CA ALA A 89 3.98 -2.49 0.67
C ALA A 89 4.70 -1.68 -0.42
N THR A 90 5.75 -2.23 -1.01
CA THR A 90 6.51 -1.53 -2.04
C THR A 90 5.71 -1.36 -3.31
N ILE A 91 5.05 -2.43 -3.80
CA ILE A 91 4.18 -2.35 -4.98
C ILE A 91 2.96 -1.46 -4.68
N GLY A 92 2.39 -1.58 -3.47
CA GLY A 92 1.25 -0.80 -3.02
C GLY A 92 1.53 0.71 -2.93
N MET A 93 2.79 1.12 -2.82
CA MET A 93 3.15 2.54 -2.74
C MET A 93 2.68 3.33 -3.97
N GLY A 94 2.79 2.75 -5.17
CA GLY A 94 2.29 3.39 -6.40
C GLY A 94 0.78 3.65 -6.35
N TYR A 95 0.02 2.68 -5.82
CA TYR A 95 -1.43 2.80 -5.62
C TYR A 95 -1.78 3.88 -4.60
N VAL A 96 -1.05 3.93 -3.47
CA VAL A 96 -1.26 4.93 -2.42
C VAL A 96 -0.96 6.34 -2.93
N ILE A 97 0.14 6.54 -3.67
CA ILE A 97 0.49 7.84 -4.28
C ILE A 97 -0.61 8.30 -5.24
N LEU A 98 -1.08 7.41 -6.12
CA LEU A 98 -2.11 7.75 -7.10
C LEU A 98 -3.45 8.07 -6.41
N SER A 99 -3.80 7.31 -5.38
CA SER A 99 -5.02 7.55 -4.58
C SER A 99 -4.94 8.86 -3.80
N ALA A 100 -3.78 9.15 -3.19
CA ALA A 100 -3.52 10.41 -2.49
C ALA A 100 -3.60 11.61 -3.44
N ALA A 101 -2.98 11.53 -4.62
CA ALA A 101 -3.04 12.57 -5.63
C ALA A 101 -4.47 12.75 -6.17
N GLY A 102 -5.22 11.66 -6.37
CA GLY A 102 -6.62 11.70 -6.81
C GLY A 102 -7.54 12.36 -5.79
N LEU A 103 -7.42 12.00 -4.51
CA LEU A 103 -8.19 12.63 -3.42
C LEU A 103 -7.79 14.09 -3.23
N SER A 104 -6.51 14.42 -3.36
CA SER A 104 -6.01 15.80 -3.30
C SER A 104 -6.52 16.64 -4.45
N PHE A 105 -6.55 16.07 -5.65
CA PHE A 105 -7.18 16.67 -6.83
C PHE A 105 -8.68 16.91 -6.63
N LEU A 106 -9.37 16.10 -5.82
CA LEU A 106 -10.77 16.30 -5.44
C LEU A 106 -10.95 17.29 -4.29
N GLY A 107 -9.88 17.86 -3.76
CA GLY A 107 -9.90 18.90 -2.72
C GLY A 107 -9.74 18.38 -1.30
N PHE A 108 -9.52 17.08 -1.09
CA PHE A 108 -9.34 16.49 0.25
C PHE A 108 -7.87 16.44 0.71
N GLY A 109 -6.97 16.98 -0.10
CA GLY A 109 -5.53 16.93 0.10
C GLY A 109 -4.97 18.05 0.97
N VAL A 110 -3.66 18.21 0.86
CA VAL A 110 -2.95 19.33 1.47
C VAL A 110 -3.43 20.63 0.86
N GLN A 111 -3.70 21.61 1.71
CA GLN A 111 -4.16 22.94 1.31
C GLN A 111 -2.98 23.90 1.16
N PRO A 112 -3.08 24.93 0.29
CA PRO A 112 -2.12 26.01 0.22
C PRO A 112 -1.82 26.62 1.60
N PRO A 113 -0.58 27.08 1.87
CA PRO A 113 0.51 27.36 0.92
C PRO A 113 1.44 26.18 0.62
N THR A 114 1.24 25.01 1.24
CA THR A 114 2.14 23.87 1.08
C THR A 114 1.96 23.25 -0.31
N PRO A 115 3.02 23.12 -1.13
CA PRO A 115 2.91 22.54 -2.46
C PRO A 115 2.62 21.04 -2.39
N GLU A 116 1.61 20.60 -3.15
CA GLU A 116 1.21 19.19 -3.27
C GLU A 116 0.74 18.93 -4.70
N TRP A 117 1.23 17.86 -5.34
CA TRP A 117 1.07 17.65 -6.77
C TRP A 117 -0.39 17.41 -7.19
N GLY A 118 -1.20 16.69 -6.40
CA GLY A 118 -2.62 16.48 -6.68
C GLY A 118 -3.44 17.77 -6.61
N SER A 119 -3.22 18.60 -5.59
CA SER A 119 -3.83 19.93 -5.45
C SER A 119 -3.37 20.87 -6.57
N MET A 120 -2.09 20.83 -6.97
CA MET A 120 -1.59 21.60 -8.12
C MET A 120 -2.27 21.20 -9.44
N LEU A 121 -2.57 19.91 -9.64
CA LEU A 121 -3.37 19.46 -10.78
C LEU A 121 -4.79 20.06 -10.73
N ASN A 122 -5.39 20.20 -9.53
CA ASN A 122 -6.71 20.81 -9.39
C ASN A 122 -6.68 22.28 -9.80
N GLU A 123 -5.72 23.05 -9.27
CA GLU A 123 -5.55 24.47 -9.55
C GLU A 123 -5.20 24.73 -11.02
N GLY A 124 -4.41 23.86 -11.64
CA GLY A 124 -4.01 23.95 -13.04
C GLY A 124 -5.14 23.75 -14.06
N LYS A 125 -6.28 23.14 -13.66
CA LYS A 125 -7.40 22.83 -14.57
C LYS A 125 -7.91 24.05 -15.34
N ILE A 126 -8.04 25.19 -14.68
CA ILE A 126 -8.58 26.41 -15.29
C ILE A 126 -7.59 27.06 -16.27
N TYR A 127 -6.30 26.72 -16.16
CA TYR A 127 -5.23 27.24 -16.98
C TYR A 127 -4.80 26.30 -18.11
N ILE A 128 -5.50 25.19 -18.34
CA ILE A 128 -5.08 24.16 -19.31
C ILE A 128 -4.87 24.70 -20.73
N ARG A 129 -5.60 25.74 -21.15
CA ARG A 129 -5.48 26.34 -22.48
C ARG A 129 -4.40 27.43 -22.56
N SER A 130 -4.16 28.15 -21.46
CA SER A 130 -3.25 29.30 -21.42
C SER A 130 -1.85 28.95 -20.89
N ALA A 131 -1.78 28.04 -19.94
CA ALA A 131 -0.58 27.60 -19.25
C ALA A 131 -0.65 26.09 -18.91
N PRO A 132 -0.69 25.19 -19.91
CA PRO A 132 -0.81 23.74 -19.70
C PRO A 132 0.32 23.14 -18.84
N TYR A 133 1.49 23.77 -18.83
CA TYR A 133 2.65 23.35 -18.05
C TYR A 133 2.36 23.26 -16.53
N ILE A 134 1.42 24.06 -16.02
CA ILE A 134 1.00 24.02 -14.60
C ILE A 134 0.45 22.65 -14.23
N MET A 135 -0.20 21.95 -15.17
CA MET A 135 -0.77 20.62 -14.96
C MET A 135 0.19 19.50 -15.43
N ILE A 136 0.95 19.73 -16.50
CA ILE A 136 1.86 18.72 -17.06
C ILE A 136 2.97 18.36 -16.07
N PHE A 137 3.61 19.33 -15.41
CA PHE A 137 4.75 19.03 -14.53
C PHE A 137 4.36 18.22 -13.28
N PRO A 138 3.31 18.60 -12.51
CA PRO A 138 2.85 17.76 -11.40
C PRO A 138 2.39 16.37 -11.86
N GLY A 139 1.72 16.28 -13.01
CA GLY A 139 1.30 15.00 -13.59
C GLY A 139 2.48 14.09 -13.93
N LEU A 140 3.53 14.64 -14.57
CA LEU A 140 4.77 13.92 -14.85
C LEU A 140 5.51 13.52 -13.58
N ALA A 141 5.55 14.39 -12.56
CA ALA A 141 6.17 14.07 -11.29
C ALA A 141 5.48 12.88 -10.59
N ILE A 142 4.15 12.86 -10.57
CA ILE A 142 3.36 11.71 -10.06
C ILE A 142 3.66 10.46 -10.89
N MET A 143 3.60 10.55 -12.23
CA MET A 143 3.85 9.43 -13.13
C MET A 143 5.23 8.81 -12.90
N LEU A 144 6.29 9.62 -12.91
CA LEU A 144 7.66 9.14 -12.72
C LEU A 144 7.87 8.53 -11.35
N THR A 145 7.28 9.13 -10.30
CA THR A 145 7.37 8.61 -8.93
C THR A 145 6.68 7.26 -8.83
N VAL A 146 5.46 7.13 -9.36
CA VAL A 146 4.72 5.86 -9.37
C VAL A 146 5.47 4.79 -10.16
N LEU A 147 6.03 5.13 -11.32
CA LEU A 147 6.85 4.19 -12.11
C LEU A 147 8.09 3.73 -11.32
N ALA A 148 8.81 4.66 -10.69
CA ALA A 148 9.99 4.33 -9.90
C ALA A 148 9.68 3.36 -8.74
N PHE A 149 8.58 3.58 -8.00
CA PHE A 149 8.16 2.67 -6.94
C PHE A 149 7.67 1.31 -7.47
N ASN A 150 7.00 1.27 -8.62
CA ASN A 150 6.61 0.00 -9.23
C ASN A 150 7.84 -0.84 -9.62
N TYR A 151 8.81 -0.24 -10.33
CA TYR A 151 10.05 -0.94 -10.69
C TYR A 151 10.83 -1.41 -9.46
N LEU A 152 10.96 -0.55 -8.44
CA LEU A 152 11.57 -0.93 -7.16
C LEU A 152 10.83 -2.09 -6.47
N GLY A 153 9.51 -2.10 -6.55
CA GLY A 153 8.66 -3.16 -5.98
C GLY A 153 8.82 -4.49 -6.70
N ASP A 154 8.92 -4.46 -8.03
CA ASP A 154 9.16 -5.64 -8.85
C ASP A 154 10.56 -6.21 -8.58
N GLU A 155 11.61 -5.38 -8.57
CA GLU A 155 12.97 -5.85 -8.24
C GLU A 155 13.07 -6.41 -6.82
N LEU A 156 12.45 -5.74 -5.83
CA LEU A 156 12.44 -6.23 -4.45
C LEU A 156 11.68 -7.55 -4.34
N ARG A 157 10.61 -7.73 -5.11
CA ARG A 157 9.87 -8.98 -5.16
C ARG A 157 10.74 -10.11 -5.69
N ASP A 158 11.44 -9.88 -6.79
CA ASP A 158 12.28 -10.88 -7.42
C ASP A 158 13.42 -11.30 -6.47
N LEU A 159 14.06 -10.35 -5.80
CA LEU A 159 15.09 -10.63 -4.77
C LEU A 159 14.57 -11.42 -3.56
N LEU A 160 13.29 -11.28 -3.24
CA LEU A 160 12.65 -11.95 -2.11
C LEU A 160 11.94 -13.26 -2.49
N ASP A 161 11.82 -13.58 -3.79
CA ASP A 161 11.23 -14.85 -4.25
C ASP A 161 12.27 -16.00 -4.10
N PRO A 162 12.05 -16.97 -3.20
CA PRO A 162 13.01 -18.04 -2.98
C PRO A 162 13.11 -19.03 -4.15
N ARG A 163 12.21 -18.95 -5.14
CA ARG A 163 12.11 -19.96 -6.21
C ARG A 163 13.14 -19.79 -7.32
N GLU A 164 13.68 -18.60 -7.55
CA GLU A 164 14.67 -18.40 -8.63
C GLU A 164 16.03 -19.08 -8.33
N THR A 165 16.32 -19.36 -7.06
CA THR A 165 17.59 -20.00 -6.67
C THR A 165 17.64 -21.51 -6.93
N LYS A 166 16.56 -22.13 -7.43
CA LYS A 166 16.50 -23.58 -7.69
C LYS A 166 16.77 -24.00 -9.14
N ASP A 167 16.90 -23.05 -10.07
CA ASP A 167 17.14 -23.35 -11.49
C ASP A 167 18.64 -23.23 -11.89
N ILE A 168 19.54 -23.21 -10.90
CA ILE A 168 20.99 -23.29 -11.10
C ILE A 168 21.51 -24.55 -10.39
N ASP A 169 21.14 -25.73 -10.91
CA ASP A 169 21.82 -27.01 -10.66
C ASP A 169 22.00 -27.74 -12.01
#